data_AF-A0A840J6S4-F1
#
_entry.id   AF-A0A840J6S4-F1
#
_cell.length_a   1.000
_cell.length_b   1.000
_cell.length_c   1.000
_cell.angle_alpha   90.00
_cell.angle_beta   90.00
_cell.angle_gamma   90.00
#
_symmetry.space_group_name_H-M   'P 1'
#
loop_
_entity.id
_entity.type
_entity.pdbx_description
1 polymer ?
#
loop_
_entity_poly.entity_id
_entity_poly.type
_entity_poly.pdbx_seq_one_letter_code
_entity_poly.pdbx_strand_id
1 'polypeptide(L)'
;MESFRQPPPGVALAEEAHAALRRLRHETGGRDLESPAELYRTLGLLHQLADDLSQVLPSLHDQLERALLAGRLQHTALAATARETIDAVASAGHSMSVAHYTGLLVSQELRKAHAAVRDLAAP
;
A
#
# COMPACT_ATOMS: atom_id res chain seq x y z
N MET A 1 -25.79 -15.62 -23.46
CA MET A 1 -25.43 -15.94 -22.06
C MET A 1 -24.06 -15.36 -21.80
N GLU A 2 -24.01 -14.15 -21.23
CA GLU A 2 -22.76 -13.51 -20.84
C GLU A 2 -22.22 -14.22 -19.60
N SER A 3 -21.11 -14.93 -19.77
CA SER A 3 -20.39 -15.54 -18.67
C SER A 3 -19.74 -14.42 -17.85
N PHE A 4 -20.30 -14.11 -16.69
CA PHE A 4 -19.63 -13.26 -15.70
C PHE A 4 -18.30 -13.91 -15.33
N ARG A 5 -17.21 -13.45 -15.95
CA ARG A 5 -15.86 -13.78 -15.51
C ARG A 5 -15.71 -13.18 -14.12
N GLN A 6 -15.82 -14.02 -13.11
CA GLN A 6 -15.47 -13.66 -11.75
C GLN A 6 -14.01 -13.20 -11.79
N PRO A 7 -13.70 -11.95 -11.38
CA PRO A 7 -12.33 -11.49 -11.40
C PRO A 7 -11.48 -12.37 -10.47
N PRO A 8 -10.21 -12.63 -10.82
CA PRO A 8 -9.37 -13.49 -10.00
C PRO A 8 -9.31 -12.94 -8.56
N PRO A 9 -9.19 -13.81 -7.54
CA PRO A 9 -9.42 -13.46 -6.13
C PRO A 9 -8.57 -12.29 -5.61
N GLY A 10 -7.43 -11.97 -6.24
CA GLY A 10 -6.60 -10.81 -5.89
C GLY A 10 -7.11 -9.45 -6.39
N VAL A 11 -7.95 -9.41 -7.42
CA VAL A 11 -8.48 -8.16 -7.98
C VAL A 11 -9.51 -7.54 -7.04
N ALA A 12 -10.33 -8.36 -6.37
CA ALA A 12 -11.29 -7.89 -5.38
C ALA A 12 -10.60 -7.22 -4.17
N LEU A 13 -9.50 -7.82 -3.68
CA LEU A 13 -8.72 -7.26 -2.56
C LEU A 13 -8.03 -5.93 -2.93
N ALA A 14 -7.53 -5.82 -4.17
CA ALA A 14 -6.93 -4.57 -4.65
C ALA A 14 -7.97 -3.44 -4.77
N GLU A 15 -9.17 -3.74 -5.24
CA GLU A 15 -10.27 -2.78 -5.30
C GLU A 15 -10.74 -2.35 -3.91
N GLU A 16 -10.82 -3.28 -2.96
CA GLU A 16 -11.15 -2.97 -1.56
C GLU A 16 -10.09 -2.08 -0.91
N ALA A 17 -8.80 -2.37 -1.12
CA ALA A 17 -7.69 -1.53 -0.63
C ALA A 17 -7.75 -0.12 -1.24
N HIS A 18 -8.00 -0.01 -2.56
CA HIS A 18 -8.19 1.29 -3.20
C HIS A 18 -9.42 2.05 -2.67
N ALA A 19 -10.53 1.35 -2.42
CA ALA A 19 -11.72 1.96 -1.84
C ALA A 19 -11.45 2.48 -0.43
N ALA A 20 -10.73 1.72 0.40
CA ALA A 20 -10.32 2.14 1.74
C ALA A 20 -9.42 3.39 1.70
N LEU A 21 -8.42 3.42 0.81
CA LEU A 21 -7.55 4.59 0.62
C LEU A 21 -8.31 5.84 0.15
N ARG A 22 -9.26 5.67 -0.77
CA ARG A 22 -10.10 6.79 -1.24
C ARG A 22 -10.98 7.35 -0.11
N ARG A 23 -11.54 6.48 0.74
CA ARG A 23 -12.30 6.91 1.92
C ARG A 23 -11.41 7.64 2.91
N LEU A 24 -10.26 7.10 3.25
CA LEU A 24 -9.29 7.74 4.13
C LEU A 24 -8.90 9.13 3.62
N ARG A 25 -8.55 9.24 2.33
CA ARG A 25 -8.22 10.53 1.70
C ARG A 25 -9.39 11.52 1.78
N HIS A 26 -10.62 11.05 1.64
CA HIS A 26 -11.80 11.89 1.73
C HIS A 26 -12.04 12.37 3.16
N GLU A 27 -11.89 11.47 4.14
CA GLU A 27 -12.01 11.77 5.57
C GLU A 27 -10.92 12.74 6.06
N THR A 28 -9.70 12.64 5.54
CA THR A 28 -8.58 13.52 5.91
C THR A 28 -8.50 14.82 5.09
N GLY A 29 -9.06 14.85 3.89
CA GLY A 29 -8.80 15.89 2.88
C GLY A 29 -9.78 17.06 2.82
N GLY A 30 -10.77 17.12 3.71
CA GLY A 30 -11.82 18.15 3.64
C GLY A 30 -12.53 18.47 4.95
N ARG A 31 -12.04 17.97 6.09
CA ARG A 31 -12.56 18.31 7.42
C ARG A 31 -11.54 19.19 8.13
N ASP A 32 -11.99 20.34 8.63
CA ASP A 32 -11.33 20.92 9.80
C ASP A 32 -11.43 19.85 10.91
N LEU A 33 -10.30 19.35 11.38
CA LEU A 33 -10.28 18.38 12.47
C LEU A 33 -10.77 19.10 13.72
N GLU A 34 -12.03 18.89 14.08
CA GLU A 34 -12.74 19.69 15.09
C GLU A 34 -12.25 19.40 16.51
N SER A 35 -11.47 18.33 16.72
CA SER A 35 -10.87 18.01 18.02
C SER A 35 -9.49 17.34 17.95
N PRO A 36 -8.61 17.55 18.96
CA PRO A 36 -7.35 16.84 19.09
C PRO A 36 -7.50 15.31 19.12
N ALA A 37 -8.63 14.78 19.60
CA ALA A 37 -8.91 13.35 19.63
C ALA A 37 -9.10 12.75 18.22
N GLU A 38 -9.75 13.49 17.31
CA GLU A 38 -9.90 13.08 15.91
C GLU A 38 -8.57 13.09 15.17
N LEU A 39 -7.71 14.09 15.44
CA LEU A 39 -6.35 14.16 14.91
C LEU A 39 -5.49 12.99 15.41
N TYR A 40 -5.52 12.69 16.72
CA TYR A 40 -4.80 11.56 17.29
C TYR A 40 -5.23 10.22 16.67
N ARG A 41 -6.54 10.00 16.50
CA ARG A 41 -7.07 8.80 15.85
C ARG A 41 -6.62 8.70 14.39
N THR A 42 -6.71 9.78 13.63
CA THR A 42 -6.29 9.85 12.22
C THR A 42 -4.82 9.53 12.06
N LEU A 43 -3.96 10.16 12.87
CA LEU A 43 -2.53 9.87 12.89
C LEU A 43 -2.27 8.40 13.23
N GLY A 44 -3.10 7.78 14.08
CA GLY A 44 -2.97 6.37 14.50
C GLY A 44 -3.22 5.42 13.34
N LEU A 45 -4.32 5.65 12.61
CA LEU A 45 -4.67 4.86 11.42
C LEU A 45 -3.62 5.00 10.32
N LEU A 46 -3.09 6.21 10.11
CA LEU A 46 -2.01 6.43 9.15
C LEU A 46 -0.72 5.70 9.54
N HIS A 47 -0.40 5.67 10.84
CA HIS A 47 0.80 4.99 11.33
C HIS A 47 0.68 3.47 11.12
N GLN A 48 -0.48 2.90 11.45
CA GLN A 48 -0.76 1.48 11.23
C GLN A 48 -0.68 1.12 9.74
N LEU A 49 -1.29 1.92 8.86
CA LEU A 49 -1.21 1.70 7.42
C LEU A 49 0.23 1.74 6.90
N ALA A 50 1.03 2.70 7.35
CA ALA A 50 2.43 2.81 6.95
C ALA A 50 3.27 1.62 7.43
N ASP A 51 2.99 1.13 8.65
CA ASP A 51 3.65 -0.06 9.21
C ASP A 51 3.26 -1.34 8.44
N ASP A 52 1.97 -1.56 8.22
CA ASP A 52 1.45 -2.70 7.46
C ASP A 52 2.05 -2.76 6.04
N LEU A 53 2.12 -1.62 5.34
CA LEU A 53 2.77 -1.51 4.03
C LEU A 53 4.26 -1.85 4.11
N SER A 54 4.95 -1.40 5.16
CA SER A 54 6.38 -1.68 5.34
C SER A 54 6.65 -3.19 5.53
N GLN A 55 5.72 -3.94 6.13
CA GLN A 55 5.88 -5.38 6.34
C GLN A 55 5.50 -6.21 5.10
N VAL A 56 4.46 -5.80 4.38
CA VAL A 56 3.90 -6.59 3.26
C VAL A 56 4.70 -6.43 1.97
N LEU A 57 5.22 -5.23 1.69
CA LEU A 57 5.90 -4.94 0.41
C LEU A 57 7.17 -5.78 0.15
N PRO A 58 8.08 -5.98 1.13
CA PRO A 58 9.23 -6.88 0.95
C PRO A 58 8.80 -8.32 0.65
N SER A 59 7.79 -8.80 1.38
CA SER A 59 7.26 -10.17 1.20
C SER A 59 6.66 -10.36 -0.20
N LEU A 60 5.98 -9.33 -0.74
CA LEU A 60 5.45 -9.36 -2.10
C LEU A 60 6.56 -9.32 -3.16
N HIS A 61 7.61 -8.51 -2.93
CA HIS A 61 8.77 -8.45 -3.80
C HIS A 61 9.45 -9.83 -3.91
N ASP A 62 9.73 -10.48 -2.77
CA ASP A 62 10.34 -11.82 -2.74
C ASP A 62 9.48 -12.88 -3.42
N GLN A 63 8.15 -12.77 -3.32
CA GLN A 63 7.23 -13.69 -3.99
C GLN A 63 7.26 -13.48 -5.51
N LEU A 64 7.33 -12.23 -5.96
CA LEU A 64 7.39 -11.89 -7.37
C LEU A 64 8.72 -12.36 -8.00
N GLU A 65 9.85 -12.13 -7.34
CA GLU A 65 11.16 -12.64 -7.78
C GLU A 65 11.17 -14.17 -7.84
N ARG A 66 10.69 -14.85 -6.79
CA ARG A 66 10.59 -16.33 -6.79
C ARG A 66 9.67 -16.86 -7.88
N ALA A 67 8.58 -16.16 -8.18
CA ALA A 67 7.69 -16.53 -9.28
C ALA A 67 8.35 -16.35 -10.64
N LEU A 68 9.13 -15.29 -10.83
CA LEU A 68 9.93 -15.06 -12.04
C LEU A 68 10.98 -16.16 -12.23
N LEU A 69 11.79 -16.43 -11.20
CA LEU A 69 12.85 -17.44 -11.24
C LEU A 69 12.30 -18.86 -11.46
N ALA A 70 11.12 -19.15 -10.93
CA ALA A 70 10.43 -20.43 -11.15
C ALA A 70 9.72 -20.53 -12.52
N GLY A 71 9.80 -19.50 -13.38
CA GLY A 71 9.12 -19.48 -14.67
C GLY A 71 7.58 -19.47 -14.58
N ARG A 72 7.03 -19.10 -13.41
CA ARG A 72 5.57 -19.09 -13.16
C ARG A 72 4.89 -17.84 -13.67
N LEU A 73 5.65 -16.78 -13.96
CA LEU A 73 5.15 -15.57 -14.60
C LEU A 73 5.13 -15.81 -16.12
N GLN A 74 4.05 -16.41 -16.61
CA GLN A 74 3.86 -16.66 -18.04
C GLN A 74 3.46 -15.38 -18.78
N HIS A 75 3.82 -15.29 -20.06
CA HIS A 75 3.46 -14.21 -20.98
C HIS A 75 1.95 -14.18 -21.24
N THR A 76 1.18 -13.61 -20.32
CA THR A 76 -0.27 -13.46 -20.47
C THR A 76 -0.66 -12.42 -21.53
N ALA A 77 0.30 -11.65 -22.04
CA ALA A 77 0.13 -10.85 -23.24
C ALA A 77 0.71 -11.63 -24.43
N LEU A 78 -0.10 -11.80 -25.48
CA LEU A 78 0.20 -12.47 -26.76
C LEU A 78 1.49 -12.01 -27.49
N ALA A 79 2.22 -11.02 -26.95
CA ALA A 79 3.42 -10.44 -27.53
C ALA A 79 4.55 -10.13 -26.53
N ALA A 80 4.38 -10.42 -25.23
CA ALA A 80 5.42 -10.07 -24.25
C ALA A 80 6.62 -11.02 -24.37
N THR A 81 7.80 -10.47 -24.56
CA THR A 81 9.08 -11.20 -24.54
C THR A 81 9.51 -11.53 -23.11
N ALA A 82 10.41 -12.51 -22.98
CA ALA A 82 11.09 -12.81 -21.71
C ALA A 82 11.74 -11.56 -21.08
N ARG A 83 12.30 -10.68 -21.92
CA ARG A 83 12.93 -9.44 -21.47
C ARG A 83 11.93 -8.46 -20.86
N GLU A 84 10.80 -8.24 -21.51
CA GLU A 84 9.75 -7.35 -21.01
C GLU A 84 9.16 -7.84 -19.68
N THR A 85 9.06 -9.16 -19.49
CA THR A 85 8.60 -9.74 -18.23
C THR A 85 9.60 -9.51 -17.10
N ILE A 86 10.91 -9.68 -17.37
CA ILE A 86 11.98 -9.38 -16.42
C ILE A 86 11.97 -7.89 -16.06
N ASP A 87 11.88 -7.00 -17.05
CA ASP A 87 11.89 -5.55 -16.83
C ASP A 87 10.65 -5.09 -16.04
N ALA A 88 9.48 -5.69 -16.30
CA ALA A 88 8.27 -5.42 -15.53
C ALA A 88 8.39 -5.85 -14.06
N VAL A 89 8.96 -7.03 -13.79
CA VAL A 89 9.20 -7.51 -12.42
C VAL A 89 10.23 -6.63 -11.70
N ALA A 90 11.32 -6.26 -12.37
CA ALA A 90 12.32 -5.37 -11.80
C ALA A 90 11.74 -3.98 -11.48
N SER A 91 10.90 -3.43 -12.36
CA SER A 91 10.19 -2.16 -12.14
C SER A 91 9.22 -2.24 -10.95
N ALA A 92 8.46 -3.34 -10.84
CA ALA A 92 7.57 -3.58 -9.72
C ALA A 92 8.35 -3.72 -8.39
N GLY A 93 9.45 -4.49 -8.38
CA GLY A 93 10.33 -4.63 -7.23
C GLY A 93 10.95 -3.31 -6.77
N HIS A 94 11.40 -2.48 -7.73
CA HIS A 94 11.89 -1.14 -7.45
C HIS A 94 10.80 -0.27 -6.80
N SER A 95 9.59 -0.26 -7.37
CA SER A 95 8.46 0.51 -6.85
C SER A 95 8.05 0.06 -5.45
N MET A 96 8.04 -1.25 -5.17
CA MET A 96 7.79 -1.81 -3.84
C MET A 96 8.87 -1.41 -2.83
N SER A 97 10.14 -1.38 -3.25
CA SER A 97 11.26 -0.96 -2.40
C SER A 97 11.17 0.52 -2.02
N VAL A 98 10.83 1.38 -2.99
CA VAL A 98 10.59 2.82 -2.77
C VAL A 98 9.41 3.01 -1.81
N ALA A 99 8.30 2.31 -2.02
CA ALA A 99 7.13 2.39 -1.16
C ALA A 99 7.40 1.88 0.26
N HIS A 100 8.18 0.81 0.42
CA HIS A 100 8.61 0.29 1.72
C HIS A 100 9.40 1.34 2.50
N TYR A 101 10.45 1.92 1.89
CA TYR A 101 11.26 2.95 2.54
C TYR A 101 10.45 4.20 2.88
N THR A 102 9.57 4.62 1.97
CA THR A 102 8.67 5.75 2.21
C THR A 102 7.72 5.46 3.37
N GLY A 103 7.17 4.25 3.46
CA GLY A 103 6.32 3.81 4.57
C GLY A 103 7.05 3.88 5.92
N LEU A 104 8.31 3.44 5.99
CA LEU A 104 9.13 3.54 7.21
C LEU A 104 9.33 5.01 7.64
N LEU A 105 9.65 5.89 6.69
CA LEU A 105 9.83 7.33 6.97
C LEU A 105 8.52 7.97 7.46
N VAL A 106 7.42 7.72 6.76
CA VAL A 106 6.09 8.22 7.14
C VAL A 106 5.70 7.71 8.53
N SER A 107 5.93 6.43 8.83
CA SER A 107 5.68 5.85 10.14
C SER A 107 6.48 6.55 11.25
N GLN A 108 7.74 6.92 11.00
CA GLN A 108 8.56 7.70 11.94
C GLN A 108 8.01 9.11 12.16
N GLU A 109 7.65 9.83 11.10
CA GLU A 109 7.10 11.19 11.22
C GLU A 109 5.73 11.21 11.89
N LEU A 110 4.87 10.22 11.62
CA LEU A 110 3.58 10.08 12.28
C LEU A 110 3.73 9.83 13.79
N ARG A 111 4.74 9.06 14.23
CA ARG A 111 5.02 8.90 15.67
C ARG A 111 5.41 10.22 16.34
N LYS A 112 6.16 11.08 15.66
CA LYS A 112 6.50 12.42 16.18
C LYS A 112 5.26 13.31 16.26
N ALA A 113 4.42 13.28 15.22
CA ALA A 113 3.14 14.01 15.22
C ALA A 113 2.22 13.53 16.35
N HIS A 114 2.13 12.22 16.60
CA HIS A 114 1.41 11.63 17.73
C HIS A 114 1.88 12.18 19.08
N ALA A 115 3.20 12.21 19.29
CA ALA A 115 3.77 12.74 20.53
C ALA A 115 3.41 14.21 20.71
N ALA A 116 3.58 15.03 19.67
CA ALA A 116 3.26 16.45 19.71
C ALA A 116 1.76 16.71 20.00
N VAL A 117 0.85 15.99 19.35
CA VAL A 117 -0.60 16.13 19.57
C VAL A 117 -1.00 15.69 20.98
N ARG A 118 -0.41 14.61 21.48
CA ARG A 118 -0.63 14.16 22.86
C ARG A 118 -0.17 15.23 23.86
N ASP A 119 0.99 15.84 23.64
CA ASP A 119 1.53 16.86 24.52
C ASP A 119 0.66 18.14 24.50
N LEU A 120 0.05 18.48 23.36
CA LEU A 120 -0.95 19.57 23.24
C LEU A 120 -2.29 19.26 23.94
N ALA A 121 -2.63 17.98 24.12
CA ALA A 121 -3.84 17.52 24.79
C ALA A 121 -3.63 17.25 26.29
N ALA A 122 -2.41 17.42 26.80
CA ALA A 122 -2.12 17.28 28.23
C ALA A 122 -2.72 18.47 29.02
N PRO A 123 -3.41 18.22 30.15
CA PRO A 123 -4.05 19.25 30.96
C PRO A 123 -3.07 20.20 31.66
#